data_AF-A0A952GHG2-F1
#
_entry.id   AF-A0A952GHG2-F1
#
_cell.length_a   1.000
_cell.length_b   1.000
_cell.length_c   1.000
_cell.angle_alpha   90.00
_cell.angle_beta   90.00
_cell.angle_gamma   90.00
#
_symmetry.space_group_name_H-M   'P 1'
#
loop_
_entity.id
_entity.type
_entity.pdbx_description
1 polymer ?
#
loop_
_entity_poly.entity_id
_entity_poly.type
_entity_poly.pdbx_seq_one_letter_code
_entity_poly.pdbx_strand_id
1 'polypeptide(L)' 'MHTTAQFDQIVQEHQQQVFRTLARLVNRRENLEDLAQEVFLRLYRALPTFRGEAMLSTYLYRITVNVAQDEWKRRRRV' A
#
# COMPACT_ATOMS: atom_id res chain seq x y z
N MET A 1 -13.91 -1.53 19.87
CA MET A 1 -14.03 -2.37 18.67
C MET A 1 -14.63 -1.56 17.51
N HIS A 2 -13.90 -0.55 17.00
CA HIS A 2 -14.31 0.24 15.81
C HIS A 2 -13.25 0.20 14.68
N THR A 3 -12.35 -0.79 14.72
CA THR A 3 -11.09 -0.76 13.98
C THR A 3 -11.26 -0.98 12.47
N THR A 4 -12.30 -1.70 12.05
CA THR A 4 -12.55 -2.00 10.62
C THR A 4 -13.17 -0.83 9.88
N ALA A 5 -14.24 -0.22 10.40
CA ALA A 5 -14.91 0.90 9.76
C ALA A 5 -13.99 2.14 9.60
N GLN A 6 -13.12 2.39 10.59
CA GLN A 6 -12.13 3.45 10.50
C GLN A 6 -11.05 3.14 9.45
N PHE A 7 -10.68 1.88 9.30
CA PHE A 7 -9.72 1.46 8.27
C PHE A 7 -10.33 1.52 6.87
N ASP A 8 -11.61 1.15 6.71
CA ASP A 8 -12.32 1.24 5.44
C ASP A 8 -12.32 2.68 4.90
N GLN A 9 -12.48 3.67 5.79
CA GLN A 9 -12.38 5.08 5.42
C GLN A 9 -10.97 5.45 4.92
N ILE A 10 -9.92 5.00 5.61
CA ILE A 10 -8.51 5.19 5.17
C ILE A 10 -8.30 4.56 3.78
N VAL A 11 -8.84 3.36 3.55
CA VAL A 11 -8.75 2.69 2.24
C VAL A 11 -9.47 3.52 1.18
N GLN A 12 -10.71 3.95 1.43
CA GLN A 12 -11.50 4.74 0.48
C GLN A 12 -10.81 6.06 0.11
N GLU A 13 -10.21 6.75 1.09
CA GLU A 13 -9.51 8.01 0.90
C GLU A 13 -8.22 7.85 0.09
N HIS A 14 -7.48 6.75 0.29
CA HIS A 14 -6.14 6.61 -0.28
C HIS A 14 -6.02 5.62 -1.45
N GLN A 15 -7.01 4.77 -1.71
CA GLN A 15 -6.93 3.73 -2.75
C GLN A 15 -6.56 4.31 -4.11
N GLN A 16 -7.16 5.43 -4.54
CA GLN A 16 -6.84 6.01 -5.85
C GLN A 16 -5.37 6.46 -5.94
N GLN A 17 -4.81 7.01 -4.86
CA GLN A 17 -3.41 7.42 -4.82
C GLN A 17 -2.47 6.21 -4.87
N VAL A 18 -2.79 5.15 -4.13
CA VAL A 18 -2.04 3.89 -4.13
C VAL A 18 -2.05 3.27 -5.53
N PHE A 19 -3.23 3.13 -6.14
CA PHE A 19 -3.38 2.60 -7.50
C PHE A 19 -2.58 3.41 -8.53
N ARG A 20 -2.68 4.75 -8.50
CA ARG A 20 -1.91 5.62 -9.42
C ARG A 20 -0.40 5.47 -9.23
N THR A 21 0.06 5.35 -7.99
CA THR A 21 1.47 5.15 -7.69
C THR A 21 1.95 3.80 -8.19
N LEU A 22 1.22 2.72 -7.88
CA LEU A 22 1.54 1.37 -8.36
C LEU A 22 1.56 1.33 -9.89
N ALA A 23 0.54 1.87 -10.56
CA ALA A 23 0.47 1.89 -12.04
C ALA A 23 1.66 2.60 -12.71
N ARG A 24 2.30 3.55 -12.01
CA ARG A 24 3.52 4.21 -12.49
C ARG A 24 4.79 3.41 -12.20
N LEU A 25 4.79 2.67 -11.09
CA LEU A 25 5.96 1.96 -10.60
C LEU A 25 6.03 0.52 -11.11
N VAL A 26 4.93 -0.13 -11.48
CA VAL A 26 4.95 -1.53 -11.96
C VAL A 26 4.52 -1.61 -13.43
N ASN A 27 4.92 -2.68 -14.11
CA ASN A 27 4.61 -2.88 -15.52
C ASN A 27 3.10 -3.16 -15.74
N ARG A 28 2.58 -2.85 -16.93
CA ARG A 28 1.15 -2.99 -17.30
C ARG A 28 0.57 -4.41 -17.22
N ARG A 29 1.42 -5.43 -17.09
CA ARG A 29 0.99 -6.84 -17.00
C ARG A 29 0.64 -7.28 -15.58
N GLU A 30 0.89 -6.45 -14.56
CA GLU A 30 0.60 -6.83 -13.18
C GLU A 30 -0.85 -6.62 -12.80
N ASN A 31 -1.30 -7.48 -11.90
CA ASN A 31 -2.53 -7.23 -11.17
C ASN A 31 -2.30 -6.13 -10.13
N LEU A 32 -2.61 -4.89 -10.51
CA LEU A 32 -2.52 -3.72 -9.64
C LEU A 32 -3.43 -3.85 -8.42
N GLU A 33 -4.55 -4.57 -8.53
CA GLU A 33 -5.50 -4.75 -7.42
C GLU A 33 -4.88 -5.62 -6.32
N ASP A 34 -4.19 -6.69 -6.68
CA ASP A 34 -3.50 -7.56 -5.71
C ASP A 34 -2.40 -6.79 -4.97
N LEU A 35 -1.62 -5.98 -5.71
CA LEU A 35 -0.57 -5.15 -5.11
C LEU A 35 -1.17 -4.07 -4.20
N ALA A 36 -2.27 -3.44 -4.60
CA ALA A 36 -2.96 -2.45 -3.77
C ALA A 36 -3.50 -3.09 -2.47
N GLN A 37 -4.07 -4.30 -2.56
CA GLN A 37 -4.48 -5.06 -1.39
C GLN A 37 -3.30 -5.37 -0.47
N GLU A 38 -2.16 -5.80 -1.02
CA GLU A 38 -0.96 -6.04 -0.23
C GLU A 38 -0.45 -4.78 0.49
N VAL A 39 -0.50 -3.62 -0.18
CA VAL A 39 -0.18 -2.32 0.44
C VAL A 39 -1.06 -2.05 1.66
N PHE A 40 -2.39 -2.19 1.52
CA PHE A 40 -3.31 -1.93 2.61
C PHE A 40 -3.21 -2.97 3.73
N LEU A 41 -2.94 -4.24 3.42
CA LEU A 41 -2.67 -5.28 4.43
C LEU A 41 -1.40 -4.97 5.23
N ARG A 42 -0.33 -4.52 4.57
CA ARG A 42 0.91 -4.08 5.25
C ARG A 42 0.66 -2.84 6.10
N LEU A 43 -0.14 -1.88 5.62
CA LEU A 43 -0.53 -0.70 6.40
C LEU A 43 -1.32 -1.12 7.65
N TYR A 44 -2.34 -1.96 7.49
CA TYR A 44 -3.18 -2.43 8.60
C TYR A 44 -2.35 -3.09 9.71
N ARG A 45 -1.39 -3.94 9.34
CA ARG A 45 -0.47 -4.59 10.29
C ARG A 45 0.49 -3.61 10.97
N ALA A 46 0.83 -2.51 10.31
CA ALA A 46 1.75 -1.52 10.84
C ALA A 46 1.06 -0.45 11.71
N LEU A 47 -0.23 -0.19 11.50
CA LEU A 47 -1.01 0.82 12.23
C LEU A 47 -0.89 0.72 13.76
N PRO A 48 -0.94 -0.46 14.41
CA PRO A 48 -0.78 -0.56 15.87
C PRO A 48 0.57 -0.03 16.39
N THR A 49 1.60 -0.01 15.54
CA THR A 49 2.95 0.46 15.87
C THR A 49 3.24 1.87 15.36
N PHE A 50 2.28 2.49 14.68
CA PHE A 50 2.45 3.82 14.11
C PHE A 50 2.33 4.88 15.21
N ARG A 51 3.46 5.53 15.53
CA ARG A 51 3.55 6.52 16.61
C ARG A 51 3.13 7.95 16.22
N GLY A 52 2.72 8.17 14.96
CA GLY A 52 2.30 9.50 14.48
C GLY A 52 3.45 10.51 14.28
N GLU A 53 4.71 10.07 14.30
CA GLU A 53 5.89 10.93 14.08
C GLU A 53 5.98 11.46 12.63
N ALA A 54 5.23 10.87 11.70
CA ALA A 54 5.08 11.31 10.32
C ALA A 54 3.61 11.27 9.92
N MET A 55 3.24 11.88 8.79
CA MET A 55 1.88 11.76 8.26
C MET A 55 1.60 10.31 7.82
N LEU A 56 0.37 9.85 8.02
CA LEU A 56 -0.07 8.52 7.57
C LEU A 56 0.14 8.34 6.06
N SER A 57 -0.11 9.39 5.27
CA SER A 57 0.10 9.42 3.82
C SER A 57 1.58 9.19 3.44
N THR A 58 2.52 9.75 4.19
CA THR A 58 3.96 9.50 4.01
C THR A 58 4.30 8.03 4.28
N TYR A 59 3.71 7.46 5.33
CA TYR A 59 3.93 6.06 5.68
C TYR A 59 3.35 5.11 4.62
N LEU A 60 2.13 5.39 4.15
CA LEU A 60 1.46 4.65 3.08
C LEU A 60 2.22 4.73 1.76
N TYR A 61 2.73 5.91 1.40
CA TYR A 61 3.57 6.08 0.22
C TYR A 61 4.81 5.18 0.28
N ARG A 62 5.50 5.14 1.44
CA ARG A 62 6.66 4.27 1.63
C ARG A 62 6.30 2.78 1.48
N ILE A 63 5.19 2.33 2.05
CA ILE A 63 4.72 0.95 1.89
C ILE A 63 4.44 0.66 0.41
N THR A 64 3.77 1.58 -0.30
CA THR A 64 3.44 1.43 -1.71
C THR A 64 4.68 1.25 -2.58
N VAL A 65 5.70 2.08 -2.37
CA VAL A 65 6.99 1.97 -3.06
C VAL A 65 7.67 0.64 -2.73
N ASN A 66 7.68 0.22 -1.47
CA ASN A 66 8.30 -1.04 -1.06
C ASN A 66 7.62 -2.25 -1.71
N VAL A 67 6.29 -2.28 -1.79
CA VAL A 67 5.54 -3.34 -2.48
C VAL A 67 5.89 -3.39 -3.97
N ALA A 68 5.95 -2.23 -4.63
CA ALA A 68 6.37 -2.17 -6.03
C ALA A 68 7.80 -2.69 -6.24
N GLN A 69 8.74 -2.34 -5.35
CA GLN A 69 10.12 -2.82 -5.40
C GLN A 69 10.23 -4.32 -5.14
N ASP A 70 9.46 -4.87 -4.21
CA ASP A 70 9.41 -6.30 -3.92
C ASP A 70 8.91 -7.08 -5.15
N GLU A 71 7.91 -6.54 -5.84
CA GLU A 71 7.39 -7.11 -7.08
C GLU A 71 8.47 -7.11 -8.19
N TRP A 72 9.21 -6.02 -8.36
CA TRP A 72 10.33 -5.98 -9.31
C TRP A 72 11.40 -7.03 -9.01
N LYS A 73 11.75 -7.20 -7.72
CA LYS A 73 12.72 -8.21 -7.29
C LYS A 73 12.20 -9.62 -7.55
N ARG A 74 10.91 -9.87 -7.33
CA ARG A 74 10.28 -11.17 -7.57
C ARG A 74 10.42 -11.56 -9.04
N ARG A 75 10.11 -10.65 -9.97
CA ARG A 75 10.26 -10.90 -11.41
C ARG A 75 11.67 -11.21 -11.85
N ARG A 76 12.68 -10.52 -11.30
CA ARG A 76 14.08 -10.77 -11.68
C ARG A 76 14.57 -12.17 -11.29
N ARG A 77 13.85 -12.86 -10.40
CA ARG A 77 14.16 -14.23 -9.95
C ARG A 77 13.43 -15.31 -10.75
N VAL A 78 12.51 -14.94 -11.64
CA VAL A 78 11.75 -15.82 -12.55
C VAL A 78 12.34 -15.71 -13.95
#